data_AF-A0A8J6ZXE6-F1
#
_entry.id   AF-A0A8J6ZXE6-F1
#
_cell.length_a   1.000
_cell.length_b   1.000
_cell.length_c   1.000
_cell.angle_alpha   90.00
_cell.angle_beta   90.00
_cell.angle_gamma   90.00
#
_symmetry.space_group_name_H-M   'P 1'
#
loop_
_entity.id
_entity.type
_entity.pdbx_description
1 polymer ?
#
loop_
_entity_poly.entity_id
_entity_poly.type
_entity_poly.pdbx_seq_one_letter_code
_entity_poly.pdbx_strand_id
1 'polypeptide(L)'
;MRFPIIAVTFVATTVSISTLLGVVTPASAQEIITCSSQNNQRNTCPIRTRGRVRFVRQLSDASCRGNWGYRRNRIWVRNGCRAEFSVGNRRNGRYDRY
;
A
#
# COMPACT_ATOMS: atom_id res chain seq x y z
N MET A 1 19.99 -38.00 -17.04
CA MET A 1 18.63 -38.27 -16.54
C MET A 1 17.81 -36.98 -16.75
N ARG A 2 17.63 -36.47 -17.98
CA ARG A 2 16.62 -36.78 -19.01
C ARG A 2 15.18 -36.84 -18.45
N PHE A 3 14.50 -35.73 -18.71
CA PHE A 3 13.15 -35.28 -18.37
C PHE A 3 12.03 -36.33 -18.45
N PRO A 4 11.04 -36.31 -17.53
CA PRO A 4 9.78 -37.02 -17.72
C PRO A 4 8.77 -36.15 -18.51
N ILE A 5 8.38 -36.66 -19.68
CA ILE A 5 6.99 -36.92 -20.12
C ILE A 5 6.00 -35.76 -19.82
N ILE A 6 5.79 -34.80 -20.73
CA ILE A 6 4.78 -34.83 -21.80
C ILE A 6 3.40 -35.33 -21.34
N ALA A 7 2.54 -34.38 -20.96
CA ALA A 7 1.08 -34.42 -21.10
C ALA A 7 0.65 -32.95 -21.27
N VAL A 8 0.86 -32.34 -22.45
CA VAL A 8 -0.12 -32.24 -23.56
C VAL A 8 -1.52 -32.01 -22.99
N THR A 9 -2.13 -30.85 -23.20
CA THR A 9 -2.98 -30.52 -24.36
C THR A 9 -3.83 -29.30 -23.92
N PHE A 10 -4.36 -28.36 -24.70
CA PHE A 10 -4.55 -28.11 -26.12
C PHE A 10 -4.99 -26.63 -26.14
N VAL A 11 -4.17 -25.69 -26.62
CA VAL A 11 -4.72 -24.46 -27.23
C VAL A 11 -3.95 -24.26 -28.52
N ALA A 12 -4.28 -25.10 -29.50
CA ALA A 12 -3.86 -24.94 -30.87
C ALA A 12 -4.89 -24.03 -31.55
N THR A 13 -4.55 -22.76 -31.76
CA THR A 13 -4.86 -22.00 -32.98
C THR A 13 -4.02 -20.71 -32.98
N THR A 14 -2.98 -20.73 -33.81
CA THR A 14 -2.35 -19.59 -34.52
C THR A 14 -2.07 -18.30 -33.75
N VAL A 15 -0.79 -18.10 -33.41
CA VAL A 15 -0.21 -16.82 -33.02
C VAL A 15 -0.28 -15.85 -34.20
N SER A 16 -1.23 -14.92 -34.16
CA SER A 16 -1.22 -13.72 -34.99
C SER A 16 -1.06 -12.52 -34.07
N ILE A 17 0.02 -11.77 -34.29
CA ILE A 17 0.37 -10.46 -33.72
C ILE A 17 0.85 -10.47 -32.27
N SER A 18 2.16 -10.24 -32.14
CA SER A 18 2.86 -9.71 -30.99
C SER A 18 2.03 -8.70 -30.19
N THR A 19 1.51 -9.10 -29.04
CA THR A 19 1.06 -8.17 -27.99
C THR A 19 1.74 -8.59 -26.70
N LEU A 20 2.52 -7.66 -26.15
CA LEU A 20 3.22 -7.80 -24.88
C LEU A 20 2.22 -8.27 -23.81
N LEU A 21 2.30 -9.53 -23.38
CA LEU A 21 1.73 -9.94 -22.10
C LEU A 21 2.59 -9.29 -21.02
N GLY A 22 2.33 -8.01 -20.79
CA GLY A 22 2.84 -7.28 -19.64
C GLY A 22 2.40 -8.05 -18.40
N VAL A 23 3.37 -8.67 -17.73
CA VAL A 23 3.17 -9.23 -16.40
C VAL A 23 2.76 -8.08 -15.48
N VAL A 24 1.47 -7.99 -15.17
CA VAL A 24 0.94 -7.15 -14.10
C VAL A 24 1.48 -7.69 -12.79
N THR A 25 2.65 -7.19 -12.38
CA THR A 25 3.18 -7.48 -11.05
C THR A 25 2.22 -6.91 -10.02
N PRO A 26 1.91 -7.63 -8.93
CA PRO A 26 1.22 -7.02 -7.82
C PRO A 26 2.18 -5.98 -7.23
N ALA A 27 1.91 -4.70 -7.49
CA ALA A 27 2.62 -3.62 -6.83
C ALA A 27 2.51 -3.86 -5.32
N SER A 28 3.65 -3.87 -4.64
CA SER A 28 3.73 -4.04 -3.20
C SER A 28 3.12 -2.81 -2.53
N ALA A 29 1.79 -2.74 -2.47
CA ALA A 29 1.08 -1.49 -2.27
C ALA A 29 1.25 -0.99 -0.83
N GLN A 30 2.16 -0.05 -0.62
CA GLN A 30 2.07 0.85 0.52
C GLN A 30 0.90 1.82 0.26
N GLU A 31 -0.10 1.78 1.13
CA GLU A 31 -1.29 2.64 1.00
C GLU A 31 -0.96 4.02 1.59
N ILE A 32 -1.17 5.09 0.81
CA ILE A 32 -1.09 6.47 1.32
C ILE A 32 -2.46 6.90 1.83
N ILE A 33 -2.51 7.36 3.08
CA ILE A 33 -3.72 7.84 3.74
C ILE A 33 -3.50 9.31 4.12
N THR A 34 -4.40 10.17 3.64
CA THR A 34 -4.48 11.57 4.08
C THR A 34 -5.42 11.68 5.28
N CYS A 35 -4.95 12.23 6.39
CA CYS A 35 -5.77 12.44 7.58
C CYS A 35 -5.69 13.89 8.05
N SER A 36 -6.84 14.50 8.34
CA SER A 36 -6.97 15.90 8.75
C SER A 36 -7.75 16.04 10.05
N SER A 37 -7.28 16.91 10.94
CA SER A 37 -8.07 17.44 12.05
C SER A 37 -9.29 18.17 11.49
N GLN A 38 -10.42 18.10 12.20
CA GLN A 38 -11.66 18.78 11.81
C GLN A 38 -12.01 19.79 12.91
N ASN A 39 -12.24 21.06 12.55
CA ASN A 39 -12.55 22.14 13.50
C ASN A 39 -11.56 22.22 14.68
N ASN A 40 -10.26 22.02 14.42
CA ASN A 40 -9.20 21.89 15.43
C ASN A 40 -9.34 20.72 16.41
N GLN A 41 -10.36 19.88 16.30
CA GLN A 41 -10.58 18.72 17.14
C GLN A 41 -9.84 17.49 16.63
N ARG A 42 -9.70 16.48 17.52
CA ARG A 42 -9.11 15.20 17.13
C ARG A 42 -10.02 14.49 16.13
N ASN A 43 -9.46 14.11 14.99
CA ASN A 43 -10.09 13.22 14.02
C ASN A 43 -9.32 11.90 13.92
N THR A 44 -10.00 10.84 13.48
CA THR A 44 -9.43 9.49 13.36
C THR A 44 -9.72 8.89 11.99
N CYS A 45 -8.68 8.47 11.27
CA CYS A 45 -8.78 7.82 9.97
C CYS A 45 -8.55 6.31 10.09
N PRO A 46 -9.44 5.46 9.57
CA PRO A 46 -9.27 4.01 9.61
C PRO A 46 -8.15 3.55 8.67
N ILE A 47 -7.49 2.47 9.06
CA ILE A 47 -6.45 1.79 8.28
C ILE A 47 -6.89 0.36 8.02
N ARG A 48 -6.80 -0.10 6.77
CA ARG A 48 -7.23 -1.45 6.38
C ARG A 48 -6.32 -2.55 6.89
N THR A 49 -5.06 -2.22 7.18
CA THR A 49 -4.06 -3.17 7.66
C THR A 49 -3.58 -2.84 9.07
N ARG A 50 -3.00 -3.83 9.76
CA ARG A 50 -2.26 -3.62 11.01
C ARG A 50 -0.80 -3.22 10.73
N GLY A 51 -0.54 -2.61 9.58
CA GLY A 51 0.77 -2.24 9.08
C GLY A 51 1.55 -1.29 9.97
N ARG A 52 2.84 -1.12 9.65
CA ARG A 52 3.58 0.05 10.18
C ARG A 52 3.06 1.28 9.46
N VAL A 53 2.80 2.33 10.25
CA VAL A 53 2.45 3.65 9.73
C VAL A 53 3.69 4.53 9.79
N ARG A 54 3.98 5.25 8.71
CA ARG A 54 5.04 6.26 8.67
C ARG A 54 4.46 7.60 8.26
N PHE A 55 4.97 8.66 8.86
CA PHE A 55 4.69 10.02 8.44
C PHE A 55 5.38 10.28 7.09
N VAL A 56 4.66 10.84 6.11
CA VAL A 56 5.19 11.12 4.77
C VAL A 56 5.41 12.61 4.60
N ARG A 57 4.34 13.40 4.68
CA ARG A 57 4.42 14.86 4.53
C ARG A 57 3.33 15.57 5.33
N GLN A 58 3.66 16.77 5.82
CA GLN A 58 2.69 17.71 6.38
C GLN A 58 1.99 18.47 5.24
N LEU A 59 0.68 18.71 5.38
CA LEU A 59 -0.15 19.44 4.43
C LEU A 59 -0.79 20.71 5.02
N SER A 60 -0.85 20.84 6.34
CA SER A 60 -1.34 22.03 7.04
C SER A 60 -0.19 22.94 7.48
N ASP A 61 -0.47 24.22 7.70
CA ASP A 61 0.45 25.13 8.39
C ASP A 61 0.58 24.78 9.89
N ALA A 62 -0.52 24.32 10.50
CA ALA A 62 -0.52 23.84 11.88
C ALA A 62 0.42 22.63 12.04
N SER A 63 1.25 22.67 13.07
CA SER A 63 2.27 21.64 13.31
C SER A 63 1.65 20.27 13.57
N CYS A 64 2.13 19.27 12.85
CA CYS A 64 1.79 17.89 13.11
C CYS A 64 2.66 17.26 14.22
N ARG A 65 3.79 17.86 14.61
CA ARG A 65 4.68 17.28 15.63
C ARG A 65 3.94 17.14 16.97
N GLY A 66 3.80 15.90 17.47
CA GLY A 66 3.03 15.60 18.69
C GLY A 66 1.50 15.66 18.54
N ASN A 67 1.00 16.11 17.39
CA ASN A 67 -0.43 16.25 17.07
C ASN A 67 -0.96 15.13 16.16
N TRP A 68 -0.17 14.08 15.94
CA TRP A 68 -0.63 12.85 15.31
C TRP A 68 -0.09 11.62 16.03
N GLY A 69 -0.68 10.47 15.74
CA GLY A 69 -0.19 9.17 16.13
C GLY A 69 -1.02 8.06 15.49
N TYR A 70 -0.68 6.82 15.77
CA TYR A 70 -1.48 5.68 15.30
C TYR A 70 -1.53 4.57 16.35
N ARG A 71 -2.64 3.86 16.41
CA ARG A 71 -2.80 2.69 17.29
C ARG A 71 -3.71 1.66 16.62
N ARG A 72 -3.31 0.38 16.69
CA ARG A 72 -4.01 -0.77 16.10
C ARG A 72 -4.19 -0.65 14.58
N ASN A 73 -5.25 0.01 14.15
CA ASN A 73 -5.72 0.12 12.77
C ASN A 73 -6.32 1.50 12.51
N ARG A 74 -5.86 2.53 13.24
CA ARG A 74 -6.36 3.90 13.13
C ARG A 74 -5.22 4.90 13.30
N ILE A 75 -5.25 5.95 12.49
CA ILE A 75 -4.42 7.16 12.62
C ILE A 75 -5.29 8.21 13.30
N TRP A 76 -4.74 8.94 14.27
CA TRP A 76 -5.39 10.11 14.81
C TRP A 76 -4.54 11.35 14.56
N VAL A 77 -5.21 12.48 14.31
CA VAL A 77 -4.62 13.81 14.13
C VAL A 77 -5.47 14.83 14.90
N ARG A 78 -4.88 15.93 15.38
CA ARG A 78 -5.58 16.96 16.17
C ARG A 78 -5.00 18.35 15.95
N ASN A 79 -5.62 19.38 16.54
CA ASN A 79 -5.07 20.75 16.60
C ASN A 79 -4.70 21.32 15.22
N GLY A 80 -5.56 21.12 14.23
CA GLY A 80 -5.36 21.64 12.87
C GLY A 80 -4.37 20.85 12.01
N CYS A 81 -3.71 19.81 12.54
CA CYS A 81 -2.80 18.97 11.77
C CYS A 81 -3.51 18.25 10.60
N ARG A 82 -2.94 18.39 9.40
CA ARG A 82 -3.27 17.62 8.19
C ARG A 82 -1.99 17.06 7.60
N ALA A 83 -1.94 15.76 7.36
CA ALA A 83 -0.75 15.08 6.87
C ALA A 83 -1.09 13.82 6.06
N GLU A 84 -0.10 13.36 5.30
CA GLU A 84 -0.11 12.06 4.63
C GLU A 84 0.71 11.03 5.40
N PHE A 85 0.21 9.80 5.38
CA PHE A 85 0.80 8.67 6.08
C PHE A 85 0.89 7.47 5.15
N SER A 86 2.04 6.79 5.12
CA SER A 86 2.18 5.53 4.42
C SER A 86 1.91 4.37 5.36
N VAL A 87 1.14 3.39 4.87
CA VAL A 87 0.77 2.18 5.61
C VAL A 87 1.26 0.96 4.83
N GLY A 88 2.22 0.25 5.41
CA GLY A 88 2.76 -0.98 4.80
C GLY A 88 1.92 -2.21 5.15
N ASN A 89 1.55 -3.02 4.16
CA ASN A 89 0.93 -4.32 4.43
C ASN A 89 1.97 -5.31 5.00
N ARG A 90 1.64 -5.99 6.11
CA ARG A 90 2.54 -7.00 6.72
C ARG A 90 2.85 -8.19 5.80
N ARG A 91 2.01 -8.47 4.81
CA ARG A 91 2.21 -9.60 3.88
C ARG A 91 3.25 -9.34 2.78
N ASN A 92 3.63 -8.08 2.56
CA ASN A 92 4.43 -7.67 1.39
C ASN A 92 5.94 -7.56 1.64
N GLY A 93 6.41 -7.66 2.88
CA GLY A 93 7.85 -7.59 3.19
C GLY A 93 8.66 -8.85 2.84
N ARG A 94 8.11 -9.76 2.03
CA ARG A 94 8.77 -11.02 1.64
C ARG A 94 9.35 -11.01 0.22
N TYR A 95 9.00 -10.03 -0.63
CA TYR A 95 9.44 -9.97 -2.03
C TYR A 95 10.57 -8.97 -2.32
N ASP A 96 10.88 -8.02 -1.42
CA ASP A 96 11.94 -7.02 -1.61
C ASP A 96 13.36 -7.53 -1.24
N ARG A 97 13.69 -8.81 -1.52
CA ARG A 97 14.97 -9.39 -1.10
C ARG A 97 15.70 -10.27 -2.11
N TYR A 98 15.36 -10.21 -3.40
CA TYR A 98 16.14 -10.86 -4.46
C TYR A 98 16.48 -9.86 -5.57
#